data_AF-A0A7K0MSV6-F1
#
_entry.id   AF-A0A7K0MSV6-F1
#
_cell.length_a   1.000
_cell.length_b   1.000
_cell.length_c   1.000
_cell.angle_alpha   90.00
_cell.angle_beta   90.00
_cell.angle_gamma   90.00
#
_symmetry.space_group_name_H-M   'P 1'
#
loop_
_entity.id
_entity.type
_entity.pdbx_description
1 polymer ?
#
loop_
_entity_poly.entity_id
_entity_poly.type
_entity_poly.pdbx_seq_one_letter_code
_entity_poly.pdbx_strand_id
1 'polypeptide(L)'
;MYKALTLALLSLIVIPVASAETPQTFSFTGAGYGHGVGMSQMGARAHALTGESATAILNYYYKDVSITPVVDTQTIRVNIGHLLHSVSFVSTTPDSTIQIFAGEVVGPTDALPIATFTTKQKASFRLDANGAITGPVSGKSFTIRWTGPNSLVTFAQPGSAVKYRYGQIQMKVIKGAIEVTNSLLIHDEYLWGISEMPSSWPA
;
A
#
# COMPACT_ATOMS: atom_id res chain seq x y z
N MET A 1 16.42 -38.31 -78.56
CA MET A 1 15.68 -38.99 -77.47
C MET A 1 16.35 -38.71 -76.12
N TYR A 2 15.70 -37.84 -75.34
CA TYR A 2 15.68 -37.72 -73.88
C TYR A 2 16.93 -37.43 -73.03
N LYS A 3 18.18 -37.45 -73.53
CA LYS A 3 19.37 -37.27 -72.65
C LYS A 3 19.74 -35.83 -72.26
N ALA A 4 19.54 -34.83 -73.12
CA ALA A 4 19.88 -33.43 -72.79
C ALA A 4 18.81 -32.74 -71.93
N LEU A 5 17.54 -33.14 -72.10
CA LEU A 5 16.41 -32.61 -71.32
C LEU A 5 16.38 -33.18 -69.89
N THR A 6 16.93 -34.37 -69.66
CA THR A 6 17.04 -34.97 -68.32
C THR A 6 18.10 -34.29 -67.45
N LEU A 7 19.16 -33.73 -68.03
CA LEU A 7 20.20 -33.04 -67.27
C LEU A 7 19.75 -31.65 -66.77
N ALA A 8 18.94 -30.93 -67.56
CA ALA A 8 18.37 -29.64 -67.18
C ALA A 8 17.20 -29.76 -66.18
N LEU A 9 16.49 -30.90 -66.17
CA LEU A 9 15.45 -31.16 -65.17
C LEU A 9 16.04 -31.57 -63.81
N LEU A 10 17.26 -32.16 -63.80
CA LEU A 10 17.95 -32.55 -62.58
C LEU A 10 18.56 -31.35 -61.82
N SER A 11 18.95 -30.28 -62.51
CA SER A 11 19.53 -29.08 -61.88
C SER A 11 18.50 -28.18 -61.20
N LEU A 12 17.21 -28.26 -61.56
CA LEU A 12 16.11 -27.55 -60.89
C LEU A 12 15.67 -28.21 -59.57
N ILE A 13 16.09 -29.44 -59.30
CA ILE A 13 15.72 -30.18 -58.08
C ILE A 13 16.66 -29.84 -56.91
N VAL A 14 17.79 -29.16 -57.17
CA VAL A 14 18.82 -28.83 -56.17
C VAL A 14 18.85 -27.33 -55.87
N ILE A 15 17.70 -26.65 -55.85
CA ILE A 15 17.62 -25.33 -55.23
C ILE A 15 17.38 -25.58 -53.73
N PRO A 16 18.38 -25.39 -52.85
CA PRO A 16 18.14 -25.51 -51.42
C PRO A 16 17.06 -24.51 -51.02
N VAL A 17 15.95 -25.01 -50.49
CA VAL A 17 14.92 -24.16 -49.87
C VAL A 17 15.59 -23.57 -48.63
N ALA A 18 15.91 -22.27 -48.68
CA ALA A 18 16.46 -21.59 -47.52
C ALA A 18 15.41 -21.59 -46.41
N SER A 19 15.56 -22.50 -45.44
CA SER A 19 14.77 -22.50 -44.21
C SER A 19 15.50 -21.62 -43.21
N ALA A 20 14.97 -20.43 -42.94
CA ALA A 20 15.47 -19.61 -41.84
C ALA A 20 15.04 -20.28 -40.53
N GLU A 21 15.98 -20.80 -39.75
CA GLU A 21 15.70 -21.31 -38.41
C GLU A 21 15.22 -20.15 -37.53
N THR A 22 14.04 -20.30 -36.92
CA THR A 22 13.55 -19.33 -35.92
C THR A 22 14.50 -19.32 -34.72
N PRO A 23 15.01 -18.15 -34.30
CA PRO A 23 15.91 -18.07 -33.15
C PRO A 23 15.26 -18.69 -31.91
N GLN A 24 15.97 -19.60 -31.24
CA GLN A 24 15.49 -20.23 -30.00
C GLN A 24 15.58 -19.29 -28.79
N THR A 25 16.32 -18.18 -28.93
CA THR A 25 16.52 -17.21 -27.85
C THR A 25 16.70 -15.81 -28.42
N PHE A 26 16.12 -14.85 -27.73
CA PHE A 26 16.38 -13.43 -27.93
C PHE A 26 16.99 -12.87 -26.64
N SER A 27 18.05 -12.07 -26.79
CA SER A 27 18.66 -11.34 -25.69
C SER A 27 18.55 -9.85 -25.98
N PHE A 28 18.17 -9.09 -24.96
CA PHE A 28 18.08 -7.63 -25.02
C PHE A 28 19.03 -7.06 -23.98
N THR A 29 19.80 -6.05 -24.37
CA THR A 29 20.62 -5.24 -23.45
C THR A 29 20.12 -3.82 -23.51
N GLY A 30 19.86 -3.22 -22.35
CA GLY A 30 19.38 -1.85 -22.22
C GLY A 30 19.81 -1.27 -20.88
N ALA A 31 19.55 0.02 -20.68
CA ALA A 31 19.86 0.74 -19.46
C ALA A 31 18.66 1.56 -18.99
N GLY A 32 18.64 1.88 -17.70
CA GLY A 32 17.53 2.59 -17.06
C GLY A 32 16.39 1.67 -16.63
N TYR A 33 15.54 2.17 -15.73
CA TYR A 33 14.34 1.50 -15.26
C TYR A 33 13.22 2.52 -15.10
N GLY A 34 12.09 2.30 -15.78
CA GLY A 34 10.96 3.23 -15.83
C GLY A 34 10.85 4.00 -17.15
N HIS A 35 9.87 4.91 -17.22
CA HIS A 35 9.53 5.63 -18.45
C HIS A 35 10.49 6.78 -18.80
N GLY A 36 11.47 7.09 -17.94
CA GLY A 36 12.52 8.07 -18.24
C GLY A 36 12.08 9.53 -18.30
N VAL A 37 10.94 9.88 -17.70
CA VAL A 37 10.40 11.26 -17.70
C VAL A 37 10.32 11.77 -16.26
N GLY A 38 10.70 13.03 -16.04
CA GLY A 38 10.66 13.66 -14.71
C GLY A 38 11.87 13.30 -13.85
N MET A 39 11.63 13.01 -12.58
CA MET A 39 12.69 12.81 -11.59
C MET A 39 13.19 11.36 -11.53
N SER A 40 14.50 11.18 -11.75
CA SER A 40 15.17 9.91 -11.46
C SER A 40 15.30 9.73 -9.95
N GLN A 41 14.67 8.70 -9.39
CA GLN A 41 14.72 8.40 -7.95
C GLN A 41 16.15 8.17 -7.46
N MET A 42 16.94 7.40 -8.23
CA MET A 42 18.35 7.15 -7.90
C MET A 42 19.23 8.38 -8.09
N GLY A 43 18.93 9.22 -9.09
CA GLY A 43 19.66 10.47 -9.28
C GLY A 43 19.34 11.49 -8.19
N ALA A 44 18.07 11.64 -7.79
CA ALA A 44 17.67 12.45 -6.65
C ALA A 44 18.38 12.02 -5.36
N ARG A 45 18.49 10.70 -5.12
CA ARG A 45 19.29 10.16 -4.00
C ARG A 45 20.77 10.57 -4.08
N ALA A 46 21.37 10.53 -5.27
CA ALA A 46 22.77 10.95 -5.44
C ALA A 46 22.97 12.43 -5.10
N HIS A 47 22.07 13.31 -5.56
CA HIS A 47 22.08 14.74 -5.19
C HIS A 47 21.88 14.97 -3.69
N ALA A 48 20.95 14.24 -3.05
CA ALA A 48 20.72 14.31 -1.61
C ALA A 48 21.96 13.89 -0.81
N LEU A 49 22.64 12.81 -1.23
CA LEU A 49 23.89 12.34 -0.62
C LEU A 49 25.05 13.34 -0.76
N THR A 50 24.98 14.24 -1.73
CA THR A 50 25.93 15.36 -1.87
C THR A 50 25.50 16.62 -1.09
N GLY A 51 24.40 16.56 -0.34
CA GLY A 51 23.90 17.65 0.51
C GLY A 51 22.98 18.64 -0.19
N GLU A 52 22.47 18.34 -1.39
CA GLU A 52 21.50 19.20 -2.06
C GLU A 52 20.14 19.13 -1.38
N SER A 53 19.48 20.28 -1.25
CA SER A 53 18.11 20.35 -0.69
C SER A 53 17.09 19.74 -1.65
N ALA A 54 15.94 19.29 -1.10
CA ALA A 54 14.81 18.83 -1.92
C ALA A 54 14.40 19.85 -2.98
N THR A 55 14.43 21.16 -2.66
CA THR A 55 14.15 22.25 -3.59
C THR A 55 15.15 22.30 -4.76
N ALA A 56 16.44 22.13 -4.48
CA ALA A 56 17.47 22.09 -5.51
C ALA A 56 17.30 20.87 -6.43
N ILE A 57 17.03 19.70 -5.85
CA ILE A 57 16.78 18.45 -6.59
C ILE A 57 15.55 18.58 -7.50
N LEU A 58 14.44 19.12 -6.97
CA LEU A 58 13.23 19.31 -7.77
C LEU A 58 13.48 20.28 -8.93
N ASN A 59 14.15 21.41 -8.70
CA ASN A 59 14.51 22.37 -9.76
C ASN A 59 15.54 21.80 -10.78
N TYR A 60 16.31 20.78 -10.39
CA TYR A 60 17.17 20.06 -11.32
C TYR A 60 16.34 19.26 -12.34
N TYR A 61 15.34 18.50 -11.90
CA TYR A 61 14.53 17.64 -12.77
C TYR A 61 13.34 18.34 -13.44
N TYR A 62 12.77 19.34 -12.79
CA TYR A 62 11.59 20.06 -13.25
C TYR A 62 11.98 21.52 -13.53
N LYS A 63 12.01 21.91 -14.80
CA LYS A 63 12.34 23.27 -15.22
C LYS A 63 11.10 24.14 -15.23
N ASP A 64 11.30 25.43 -14.97
CA ASP A 64 10.25 26.46 -15.01
C ASP A 64 9.05 26.17 -14.09
N VAL A 65 9.31 25.50 -12.95
CA VAL A 65 8.33 25.27 -11.89
C VAL A 65 8.55 26.21 -10.71
N SER A 66 7.46 26.55 -10.01
CA SER A 66 7.53 27.23 -8.72
C SER A 66 7.21 26.23 -7.61
N ILE A 67 8.07 26.17 -6.60
CA ILE A 67 7.88 25.30 -5.43
C ILE A 67 7.21 26.14 -4.35
N THR A 68 5.96 25.80 -4.03
CA THR A 68 5.16 26.49 -3.02
C THR A 68 4.82 25.55 -1.87
N PRO A 69 4.91 26.00 -0.61
CA PRO A 69 4.46 25.20 0.52
C PRO A 69 2.94 24.98 0.42
N VAL A 70 2.52 23.77 0.74
CA VAL A 70 1.12 23.40 0.88
C VAL A 70 0.93 22.92 2.31
N VAL A 71 -0.15 23.37 2.95
CA VAL A 71 -0.50 22.87 4.28
C VAL A 71 -0.86 21.40 4.14
N ASP A 72 -0.18 20.53 4.86
CA ASP A 72 -0.33 19.07 4.84
C ASP A 72 -0.72 18.52 6.23
N THR A 73 -1.49 19.29 6.98
CA THR A 73 -2.05 18.89 8.28
C THR A 73 -3.39 18.15 8.16
N GLN A 74 -3.78 17.76 6.94
CA GLN A 74 -5.06 17.11 6.70
C GLN A 74 -5.05 15.66 7.18
N THR A 75 -6.22 15.21 7.64
CA THR A 75 -6.48 13.81 7.92
C THR A 75 -6.95 13.10 6.66
N ILE A 76 -6.23 12.05 6.25
CA ILE A 76 -6.65 11.11 5.21
C ILE A 76 -7.46 9.99 5.86
N ARG A 77 -8.49 9.53 5.15
CA ARG A 77 -9.30 8.37 5.54
C ARG A 77 -9.13 7.27 4.51
N VAL A 78 -8.63 6.12 4.94
CA VAL A 78 -8.40 4.95 4.10
C VAL A 78 -9.35 3.84 4.53
N ASN A 79 -10.20 3.37 3.62
CA ASN A 79 -11.00 2.17 3.89
C ASN A 79 -10.05 0.96 3.87
N ILE A 80 -9.96 0.27 5.00
CA ILE A 80 -9.07 -0.88 5.22
C ILE A 80 -9.85 -2.20 5.37
N GLY A 81 -11.17 -2.13 5.42
CA GLY A 81 -12.06 -3.28 5.53
C GLY A 81 -13.41 -2.97 4.93
N HIS A 82 -13.79 -3.75 3.92
CA HIS A 82 -14.98 -3.53 3.11
C HIS A 82 -15.92 -4.73 3.19
N LEU A 83 -17.23 -4.49 3.36
CA LEU A 83 -18.29 -5.50 3.43
C LEU A 83 -18.02 -6.64 4.45
N LEU A 84 -17.52 -6.30 5.64
CA LEU A 84 -17.12 -7.31 6.62
C LEU A 84 -18.26 -7.73 7.56
N HIS A 85 -18.30 -9.00 7.94
CA HIS A 85 -19.23 -9.51 8.98
C HIS A 85 -18.54 -9.86 10.30
N SER A 86 -17.20 -9.90 10.31
CA SER A 86 -16.43 -10.12 11.52
C SER A 86 -15.06 -9.47 11.39
N VAL A 87 -14.60 -8.86 12.48
CA VAL A 87 -13.28 -8.24 12.58
C VAL A 87 -12.69 -8.49 13.95
N SER A 88 -11.38 -8.35 14.09
CA SER A 88 -10.76 -8.36 15.41
C SER A 88 -9.52 -7.48 15.48
N PHE A 89 -9.22 -7.05 16.69
CA PHE A 89 -8.07 -6.23 17.03
C PHE A 89 -7.27 -6.89 18.14
N VAL A 90 -5.96 -6.89 18.02
CA VAL A 90 -5.04 -7.34 19.06
C VAL A 90 -3.76 -6.54 18.98
N SER A 91 -3.22 -6.14 20.13
CA SER A 91 -1.88 -5.56 20.20
C SER A 91 -0.96 -6.56 20.88
N THR A 92 0.22 -6.77 20.32
CA THR A 92 1.25 -7.66 20.91
C THR A 92 2.44 -6.88 21.44
N THR A 93 2.43 -5.54 21.31
CA THR A 93 3.49 -4.69 21.86
C THR A 93 3.43 -4.69 23.39
N PRO A 94 4.56 -4.81 24.11
CA PRO A 94 4.59 -4.61 25.56
C PRO A 94 3.98 -3.26 25.96
N ASP A 95 3.29 -3.23 27.11
CA ASP A 95 2.70 -2.02 27.70
C ASP A 95 1.74 -1.23 26.81
N SER A 96 1.22 -1.89 25.77
CA SER A 96 0.21 -1.30 24.89
C SER A 96 -1.21 -1.65 25.33
N THR A 97 -2.11 -0.72 25.09
CA THR A 97 -3.55 -0.92 25.31
C THR A 97 -4.34 -0.54 24.07
N ILE A 98 -5.42 -1.27 23.81
CA ILE A 98 -6.45 -0.91 22.83
C ILE A 98 -7.64 -0.37 23.60
N GLN A 99 -8.11 0.81 23.21
CA GLN A 99 -9.25 1.51 23.77
C GLN A 99 -10.35 1.62 22.73
N ILE A 100 -11.57 1.29 23.11
CA ILE A 100 -12.75 1.39 22.26
C ILE A 100 -13.65 2.50 22.80
N PHE A 101 -14.09 3.39 21.91
CA PHE A 101 -15.00 4.49 22.20
C PHE A 101 -16.31 4.27 21.44
N ALA A 102 -17.42 4.67 22.05
CA ALA A 102 -18.72 4.68 21.38
C ALA A 102 -18.74 5.73 20.26
N GLY A 103 -19.29 5.38 19.11
CA GLY A 103 -19.46 6.33 18.01
C GLY A 103 -18.17 6.66 17.26
N GLU A 104 -18.24 7.74 16.50
CA GLU A 104 -17.13 8.29 15.75
C GLU A 104 -16.45 9.39 16.59
N VAL A 105 -15.16 9.23 16.85
CA VAL A 105 -14.33 10.21 17.56
C VAL A 105 -13.32 10.80 16.59
N VAL A 106 -13.29 12.13 16.51
CA VAL A 106 -12.36 12.90 15.68
C VAL A 106 -11.46 13.72 16.60
N GLY A 107 -10.14 13.64 16.40
CA GLY A 107 -9.18 14.39 17.20
C GLY A 107 -9.16 14.03 18.69
N PRO A 108 -8.54 14.85 19.55
CA PRO A 108 -8.55 14.66 20.99
C PRO A 108 -9.98 14.56 21.56
N THR A 109 -10.17 13.75 22.60
CA THR A 109 -11.47 13.59 23.27
C THR A 109 -11.28 13.38 24.76
N ASP A 110 -12.21 13.91 25.56
CA ASP A 110 -12.30 13.68 27.00
C ASP A 110 -13.24 12.50 27.34
N ALA A 111 -13.90 11.92 26.34
CA ALA A 111 -14.76 10.75 26.54
C ALA A 111 -13.93 9.57 27.06
N LEU A 112 -14.46 8.84 28.04
CA LEU A 112 -13.81 7.61 28.53
C LEU A 112 -14.04 6.44 27.56
N PRO A 113 -13.06 5.54 27.42
CA PRO A 113 -13.25 4.33 26.63
C PRO A 113 -14.33 3.43 27.26
N ILE A 114 -15.21 2.90 26.43
CA ILE A 114 -16.27 1.95 26.83
C ILE A 114 -15.74 0.53 27.02
N ALA A 115 -14.57 0.22 26.48
CA ALA A 115 -13.82 -1.01 26.75
C ALA A 115 -12.32 -0.78 26.53
N THR A 116 -11.49 -1.48 27.29
CA THR A 116 -10.03 -1.45 27.17
C THR A 116 -9.46 -2.87 27.20
N PHE A 117 -8.50 -3.13 26.32
CA PHE A 117 -7.83 -4.42 26.15
C PHE A 117 -6.32 -4.21 26.33
N THR A 118 -5.70 -5.04 27.14
CA THR A 118 -4.24 -5.01 27.34
C THR A 118 -3.53 -5.91 26.32
N THR A 119 -2.19 -5.92 26.36
CA THR A 119 -1.36 -6.71 25.45
C THR A 119 -1.83 -8.17 25.36
N LYS A 120 -1.83 -8.71 24.13
CA LYS A 120 -2.29 -10.05 23.74
C LYS A 120 -3.79 -10.34 23.95
N GLN A 121 -4.55 -9.42 24.52
CA GLN A 121 -6.01 -9.57 24.58
C GLN A 121 -6.64 -9.21 23.23
N LYS A 122 -7.51 -10.09 22.75
CA LYS A 122 -8.15 -9.96 21.44
C LYS A 122 -9.57 -9.41 21.59
N ALA A 123 -9.82 -8.23 21.00
CA ALA A 123 -11.16 -7.68 20.84
C ALA A 123 -11.76 -8.20 19.53
N SER A 124 -12.75 -9.10 19.61
CA SER A 124 -13.40 -9.69 18.43
C SER A 124 -14.83 -9.21 18.27
N PHE A 125 -15.19 -8.79 17.07
CA PHE A 125 -16.49 -8.23 16.75
C PHE A 125 -17.16 -9.01 15.62
N ARG A 126 -18.49 -9.09 15.67
CA ARG A 126 -19.32 -9.68 14.62
C ARG A 126 -20.54 -8.80 14.36
N LEU A 127 -21.01 -8.79 13.12
CA LEU A 127 -22.29 -8.19 12.79
C LEU A 127 -23.41 -9.18 13.15
N ASP A 128 -24.39 -8.74 13.91
CA ASP A 128 -25.58 -9.53 14.22
C ASP A 128 -26.68 -9.38 13.14
N ALA A 129 -27.74 -10.17 13.26
CA ALA A 129 -28.86 -10.14 12.32
C ALA A 129 -29.67 -8.82 12.36
N ASN A 130 -29.54 -8.05 13.44
CA ASN A 130 -30.23 -6.77 13.63
C ASN A 130 -29.42 -5.57 13.10
N GLY A 131 -28.25 -5.82 12.52
CA GLY A 131 -27.38 -4.79 11.97
C GLY A 131 -26.62 -4.01 13.05
N ALA A 132 -26.32 -4.63 14.19
CA ALA A 132 -25.42 -4.11 15.20
C ALA A 132 -24.09 -4.88 15.21
N ILE A 133 -23.01 -4.17 15.46
CA ILE A 133 -21.70 -4.75 15.78
C ILE A 133 -21.79 -5.22 17.23
N THR A 134 -21.51 -6.49 17.47
CA THR A 134 -21.55 -7.15 18.78
C THR A 134 -20.20 -7.81 19.07
N GLY A 135 -19.94 -8.08 20.36
CA GLY A 135 -18.66 -8.59 20.85
C GLY A 135 -18.47 -8.11 22.29
N PRO A 136 -17.30 -7.55 22.64
CA PRO A 136 -17.10 -6.94 23.96
C PRO A 136 -17.97 -5.72 24.24
N VAL A 137 -18.43 -5.04 23.19
CA VAL A 137 -19.38 -3.92 23.24
C VAL A 137 -20.40 -4.09 22.11
N SER A 138 -21.57 -3.46 22.24
CA SER A 138 -22.65 -3.53 21.25
C SER A 138 -23.08 -2.14 20.76
N GLY A 139 -23.25 -1.96 19.45
CA GLY A 139 -23.54 -0.66 18.84
C GLY A 139 -23.38 -0.66 17.32
N LYS A 140 -23.64 0.47 16.66
CA LYS A 140 -23.56 0.60 15.19
C LYS A 140 -22.26 1.22 14.67
N SER A 141 -21.50 1.86 15.56
CA SER A 141 -20.25 2.51 15.21
C SER A 141 -19.34 2.65 16.43
N PHE A 142 -18.05 2.42 16.23
CA PHE A 142 -17.03 2.53 17.27
C PHE A 142 -15.76 3.13 16.72
N THR A 143 -15.00 3.77 17.60
CA THR A 143 -13.63 4.21 17.34
C THR A 143 -12.66 3.41 18.19
N ILE A 144 -11.63 2.87 17.56
CA ILE A 144 -10.58 2.06 18.15
C ILE A 144 -9.29 2.89 18.12
N ARG A 145 -8.69 3.08 19.29
CA ARG A 145 -7.38 3.69 19.47
C ARG A 145 -6.45 2.73 20.17
N TRP A 146 -5.17 2.84 19.92
CA TRP A 146 -4.16 2.12 20.67
C TRP A 146 -3.13 3.10 21.22
N THR A 147 -2.63 2.79 22.42
CA THR A 147 -1.66 3.62 23.12
C THR A 147 -0.55 2.74 23.68
N GLY A 148 0.58 3.36 24.01
CA GLY A 148 1.76 2.70 24.57
C GLY A 148 3.02 2.90 23.71
N PRO A 149 4.21 2.60 24.27
CA PRO A 149 5.48 2.83 23.60
C PRO A 149 5.58 2.01 22.30
N ASN A 150 5.77 2.67 21.15
CA ASN A 150 5.85 2.00 19.84
C ASN A 150 4.69 1.01 19.58
N SER A 151 3.50 1.37 20.06
CA SER A 151 2.33 0.50 20.00
C SER A 151 1.92 0.19 18.56
N LEU A 152 1.56 -1.07 18.32
CA LEU A 152 1.12 -1.59 17.04
C LEU A 152 -0.19 -2.35 17.26
N VAL A 153 -1.24 -2.00 16.53
CA VAL A 153 -2.45 -2.80 16.49
C VAL A 153 -2.43 -3.72 15.29
N THR A 154 -2.79 -4.98 15.50
CA THR A 154 -3.12 -5.90 14.40
C THR A 154 -4.61 -5.86 14.18
N PHE A 155 -5.04 -5.42 13.00
CA PHE A 155 -6.40 -5.55 12.52
C PHE A 155 -6.49 -6.81 11.68
N ALA A 156 -7.43 -7.69 12.03
CA ALA A 156 -7.66 -8.94 11.33
C ALA A 156 -9.11 -9.03 10.83
N GLN A 157 -9.23 -9.47 9.59
CA GLN A 157 -10.46 -9.77 8.87
C GLN A 157 -10.37 -11.19 8.27
N PRO A 158 -11.45 -11.78 7.74
CA PRO A 158 -11.38 -13.09 7.12
C PRO A 158 -10.29 -13.14 6.03
N GLY A 159 -9.31 -14.04 6.20
CA GLY A 159 -8.22 -14.25 5.23
C GLY A 159 -7.08 -13.22 5.26
N SER A 160 -7.11 -12.19 6.11
CA SER A 160 -6.04 -11.18 6.15
C SER A 160 -5.85 -10.58 7.55
N ALA A 161 -4.59 -10.33 7.92
CA ALA A 161 -4.24 -9.62 9.14
C ALA A 161 -3.09 -8.63 8.84
N VAL A 162 -3.31 -7.36 9.17
CA VAL A 162 -2.38 -6.26 8.88
C VAL A 162 -2.09 -5.48 10.16
N LYS A 163 -0.85 -5.03 10.30
CA LYS A 163 -0.38 -4.24 11.45
C LYS A 163 -0.42 -2.76 11.11
N TYR A 164 -0.92 -1.96 12.04
CA TYR A 164 -0.96 -0.50 11.93
C TYR A 164 -0.24 0.12 13.12
N ARG A 165 0.66 1.06 12.82
CA ARG A 165 1.37 1.86 13.82
C ARG A 165 0.66 3.16 14.13
N TYR A 166 0.10 3.78 13.10
CA TYR A 166 -0.42 5.13 13.15
C TYR A 166 -1.94 5.20 12.93
N GLY A 167 -2.51 6.34 13.34
CA GLY A 167 -3.91 6.68 13.13
C GLY A 167 -4.86 6.15 14.18
N GLN A 168 -6.14 6.17 13.82
CA GLN A 168 -7.23 5.61 14.59
C GLN A 168 -8.22 4.92 13.66
N ILE A 169 -8.77 3.80 14.11
CA ILE A 169 -9.65 2.98 13.27
C ILE A 169 -11.09 3.21 13.68
N GLN A 170 -11.93 3.61 12.73
CA GLN A 170 -13.38 3.60 12.90
C GLN A 170 -13.97 2.37 12.24
N MET A 171 -14.92 1.74 12.93
CA MET A 171 -15.77 0.71 12.34
C MET A 171 -17.23 1.15 12.41
N LYS A 172 -17.96 0.99 11.32
CA LYS A 172 -19.37 1.41 11.20
C LYS A 172 -20.17 0.42 10.39
N VAL A 173 -21.42 0.19 10.77
CA VAL A 173 -22.36 -0.57 9.94
C VAL A 173 -22.90 0.31 8.82
N ILE A 174 -22.65 -0.09 7.57
CA ILE A 174 -23.16 0.57 6.36
C ILE A 174 -23.84 -0.49 5.50
N LYS A 175 -25.12 -0.28 5.19
CA LYS A 175 -25.92 -1.19 4.34
C LYS A 175 -25.84 -2.68 4.73
N GLY A 176 -25.81 -2.97 6.03
CA GLY A 176 -25.79 -4.34 6.54
C GLY A 176 -24.41 -5.02 6.52
N ALA A 177 -23.32 -4.26 6.41
CA ALA A 177 -21.96 -4.77 6.58
C ALA A 177 -21.10 -3.80 7.40
N ILE A 178 -20.00 -4.29 7.97
CA ILE A 178 -19.03 -3.49 8.70
C ILE A 178 -18.03 -2.90 7.70
N GLU A 179 -17.95 -1.58 7.69
CA GLU A 179 -16.90 -0.82 7.01
C GLU A 179 -15.87 -0.36 8.05
N VAL A 180 -14.61 -0.56 7.75
CA VAL A 180 -13.48 -0.22 8.64
C VAL A 180 -12.60 0.79 7.93
N THR A 181 -12.40 1.94 8.56
CA THR A 181 -11.65 3.06 8.02
C THR A 181 -10.53 3.42 8.99
N ASN A 182 -9.30 3.58 8.50
CA ASN A 182 -8.22 4.18 9.26
C ASN A 182 -8.13 5.67 8.92
N SER A 183 -8.06 6.52 9.94
CA SER A 183 -7.86 7.95 9.80
C SER A 183 -6.46 8.34 10.29
N LEU A 184 -5.69 9.02 9.43
CA LEU A 184 -4.26 9.29 9.59
C LEU A 184 -3.93 10.73 9.20
N LEU A 185 -2.98 11.38 9.86
CA LEU A 185 -2.38 12.62 9.38
C LEU A 185 -1.52 12.35 8.14
N ILE A 186 -1.64 13.19 7.11
CA ILE A 186 -0.88 12.97 5.87
C ILE A 186 0.64 13.10 6.11
N HIS A 187 1.09 14.18 6.76
CA HIS A 187 2.51 14.48 7.01
C HIS A 187 3.23 13.45 7.90
N ASP A 188 2.66 13.17 9.08
CA ASP A 188 3.37 12.45 10.15
C ASP A 188 3.08 10.95 10.20
N GLU A 189 2.07 10.48 9.46
CA GLU A 189 1.59 9.10 9.62
C GLU A 189 1.46 8.38 8.28
N TYR A 190 0.74 8.97 7.32
CA TYR A 190 0.45 8.32 6.04
C TYR A 190 1.69 8.20 5.15
N LEU A 191 2.43 9.30 4.94
CA LEU A 191 3.58 9.32 4.03
C LEU A 191 4.69 8.33 4.45
N TRP A 192 4.88 8.13 5.76
CA TRP A 192 5.82 7.13 6.29
C TRP A 192 5.44 5.68 5.99
N GLY A 193 4.19 5.42 5.61
CA GLY A 193 3.68 4.10 5.25
C GLY A 193 3.71 3.78 3.76
N ILE A 194 4.09 4.74 2.89
CA ILE A 194 4.13 4.53 1.44
C ILE A 194 5.39 3.73 1.07
N SER A 195 5.19 2.51 0.56
CA SER A 195 6.27 1.59 0.23
C SER A 195 7.02 1.92 -1.08
N GLU A 196 6.74 3.06 -1.71
CA GLU A 196 7.44 3.47 -2.94
C GLU A 196 8.92 3.80 -2.65
N MET A 197 9.20 4.42 -1.50
CA MET A 197 10.55 4.68 -1.01
C MET A 197 10.69 4.15 0.43
N PRO A 198 11.63 3.24 0.72
CA PRO A 198 11.75 2.69 2.06
C PRO A 198 12.17 3.78 3.04
N SER A 199 11.56 3.77 4.23
CA SER A 199 11.86 4.74 5.31
C SER A 199 13.30 4.70 5.82
N SER A 200 14.12 3.74 5.36
CA SER A 200 15.54 3.63 5.65
C SER A 200 16.43 4.44 4.70
N TRP A 201 15.86 5.07 3.68
CA TRP A 201 16.62 6.00 2.84
C TRP A 201 17.06 7.23 3.66
N PRO A 202 18.33 7.66 3.53
CA PRO A 202 18.81 8.85 4.22
C PRO A 202 18.05 10.08 3.71
N ALA A 203 17.57 10.89 4.65
CA ALA A 203 16.96 12.19 4.39
C ALA A 203 18.03 13.23 4.02
#